data_AF-A0A7S3UM83-F1
#
_entry.id   AF-A0A7S3UM83-F1
#
_cell.length_a   1.000
_cell.length_b   1.000
_cell.length_c   1.000
_cell.angle_alpha   90.00
_cell.angle_beta   90.00
_cell.angle_gamma   90.00
#
_symmetry.space_group_name_H-M   'P 1'
#
loop_
_entity.id
_entity.type
_entity.pdbx_description
1 polymer ?
#
loop_
_entity_poly.entity_id
_entity_poly.type
_entity_poly.pdbx_seq_one_letter_code
_entity_poly.pdbx_strand_id
1 'polypeptide(L)'
;KKLEPAAKRARIQTEGRFSKLFPPVVDRYFFRHYDHREDRQDQFVNRHSNGLLVVGIASTHPIVSEKAAKVETSKIVKENHISGKRKKGGTWFNVKSILCTVTTQSGNSYQVRCGVNAQLIEPKWLR
;
A
#
# COMPACT_ATOMS: atom_id res chain seq x y z
N LYS A 1 0.63 -40.57 -16.28
CA LYS A 1 2.05 -40.13 -16.19
C LYS A 1 2.03 -38.62 -16.01
N LYS A 2 2.70 -38.15 -14.95
CA LYS A 2 2.84 -36.75 -14.52
C LYS A 2 3.28 -35.84 -15.68
N LEU A 3 2.91 -34.56 -15.59
CA LEU A 3 3.84 -33.42 -15.61
C LEU A 3 3.06 -32.11 -15.40
N GLU A 4 3.10 -31.61 -14.17
CA GLU A 4 3.10 -30.18 -13.91
C GLU A 4 4.55 -29.68 -14.15
N PRO A 5 4.74 -28.37 -14.42
CA PRO A 5 5.61 -27.67 -13.50
C PRO A 5 5.04 -26.32 -13.07
N ALA A 6 4.74 -26.21 -11.78
CA ALA A 6 4.65 -24.96 -11.07
C ALA A 6 5.94 -24.16 -11.30
N ALA A 7 5.85 -23.13 -12.14
CA ALA A 7 6.85 -22.08 -12.23
C ALA A 7 6.87 -21.33 -10.89
N LYS A 8 7.68 -21.83 -9.95
CA LYS A 8 8.07 -21.11 -8.74
C LYS A 8 8.66 -19.78 -9.19
N ARG A 9 7.89 -18.70 -9.04
CA ARG A 9 8.39 -17.32 -9.13
C ARG A 9 9.44 -17.13 -8.04
N ALA A 10 10.68 -17.44 -8.36
CA ALA A 10 11.81 -17.18 -7.49
C ALA A 10 11.89 -15.66 -7.29
N ARG A 11 11.63 -15.21 -6.07
CA ARG A 11 11.93 -13.85 -5.63
C ARG A 11 13.44 -13.71 -5.76
N ILE A 12 13.92 -12.96 -6.76
CA ILE A 12 15.34 -12.66 -6.94
C ILE A 12 15.80 -11.99 -5.64
N GLN A 13 16.55 -12.71 -4.82
CA GLN A 13 17.22 -12.13 -3.66
C GLN A 13 18.41 -11.34 -4.19
N THR A 14 18.24 -10.04 -4.36
CA THR A 14 19.28 -9.10 -4.81
C THR A 14 20.23 -8.73 -3.68
N GLU A 15 20.78 -9.72 -2.97
CA GLU A 15 21.86 -9.51 -2.00
C GLU A 15 23.24 -9.80 -2.64
N GLY A 16 23.43 -9.35 -3.88
CA GLY A 16 24.72 -9.42 -4.58
C GLY A 16 25.58 -8.17 -4.35
N ARG A 17 26.90 -8.27 -4.56
CA ARG A 17 27.91 -7.19 -4.45
C ARG A 17 27.50 -5.83 -5.07
N PHE A 18 26.59 -5.82 -6.04
CA PHE A 18 26.12 -4.62 -6.73
C PHE A 18 24.96 -3.88 -6.02
N SER A 19 24.30 -4.48 -5.03
CA SER A 19 23.18 -3.83 -4.31
C SER A 19 23.61 -2.57 -3.56
N LYS A 20 24.86 -2.52 -3.08
CA LYS A 20 25.45 -1.34 -2.44
C LYS A 20 25.74 -0.20 -3.43
N LEU A 21 26.00 -0.51 -4.70
CA LEU A 21 26.26 0.47 -5.75
C LEU A 21 24.98 0.94 -6.43
N PHE A 22 23.98 0.06 -6.50
CA PHE A 22 22.70 0.30 -7.15
C PHE A 22 21.56 -0.09 -6.20
N PRO A 23 21.23 0.78 -5.23
CA PRO A 23 20.12 0.53 -4.33
C PRO A 23 18.82 0.34 -5.12
N PRO A 24 17.87 -0.47 -4.61
CA PRO A 24 16.56 -0.67 -5.22
C PRO A 24 15.86 0.64 -5.59
N VAL A 25 15.03 0.60 -6.65
CA VAL A 25 14.24 1.77 -7.10
C VAL A 25 13.44 2.40 -5.95
N VAL A 26 12.93 1.55 -5.05
CA VAL A 26 12.18 2.00 -3.87
C VAL A 26 13.08 2.86 -2.98
N ASP A 27 14.27 2.37 -2.64
CA ASP A 27 15.19 3.06 -1.74
C ASP A 27 15.79 4.33 -2.35
N ARG A 28 15.88 4.40 -3.69
CA ARG A 28 16.37 5.59 -4.41
C ARG A 28 15.39 6.74 -4.44
N TYR A 29 14.10 6.45 -4.59
CA TYR A 29 13.12 7.47 -4.93
C TYR A 29 12.02 7.65 -3.90
N PHE A 30 11.84 6.70 -2.97
CA PHE A 30 10.82 6.78 -1.94
C PHE A 30 11.42 7.08 -0.57
N PHE A 31 10.85 8.06 0.11
CA PHE A 31 11.04 8.28 1.54
C PHE A 31 9.85 7.68 2.30
N ARG A 32 10.11 6.78 3.26
CA ARG A 32 9.06 6.12 4.05
C ARG A 32 8.84 6.84 5.37
N HIS A 33 7.60 7.24 5.62
CA HIS A 33 7.14 7.76 6.91
C HIS A 33 6.22 6.72 7.57
N TYR A 34 6.45 6.41 8.85
CA TYR A 34 5.62 5.49 9.61
C TYR A 34 4.62 6.27 10.48
N ASP A 35 3.36 5.88 10.42
CA ASP A 35 2.29 6.32 11.31
C ASP A 35 2.15 5.26 12.40
N HIS A 36 2.80 5.51 13.54
CA HIS A 36 2.78 4.61 14.70
C HIS A 36 1.45 4.76 15.46
N ARG A 37 0.80 3.64 15.71
CA ARG A 37 -0.52 3.59 16.35
C ARG A 37 -0.46 2.75 17.62
N GLU A 38 -1.24 3.14 18.63
CA GLU A 38 -1.18 2.57 19.99
C GLU A 38 -1.56 1.07 20.09
N ASP A 39 -1.96 0.42 19.00
CA ASP A 39 -2.38 -0.99 18.97
C ASP A 39 -1.58 -1.87 18.00
N ARG A 40 -0.32 -1.52 17.68
CA ARG A 40 0.47 -2.16 16.60
C ARG A 40 -0.23 -2.12 15.24
N GLN A 41 -1.19 -1.23 15.04
CA GLN A 41 -1.87 -1.02 13.74
C GLN A 41 -1.08 -0.04 12.87
N ASP A 42 0.24 -0.24 12.82
CA ASP A 42 1.16 0.69 12.20
C ASP A 42 0.97 0.69 10.68
N GLN A 43 0.98 1.89 10.12
CA GLN A 43 0.87 2.12 8.68
C GLN A 43 2.09 2.91 8.23
N PHE A 44 2.33 2.95 6.93
CA PHE A 44 3.36 3.80 6.37
C PHE A 44 2.91 4.49 5.10
N VAL A 45 3.54 5.61 4.81
CA VAL A 45 3.42 6.35 3.56
C VAL A 45 4.77 6.39 2.88
N ASN A 46 4.88 5.79 1.70
CA ASN A 46 6.02 5.95 0.81
C ASN A 46 5.81 7.18 -0.06
N ARG A 47 6.67 8.19 0.09
CA ARG A 47 6.66 9.41 -0.71
C ARG A 47 7.72 9.35 -1.80
N HIS A 48 7.28 9.26 -3.05
CA HIS A 48 8.16 9.35 -4.20
C HIS A 48 8.65 10.79 -4.41
N SER A 49 9.82 10.96 -5.01
CA SER A 49 10.42 12.27 -5.34
C SER A 49 9.54 13.16 -6.23
N ASN A 50 8.72 12.56 -7.10
CA ASN A 50 7.75 13.28 -7.94
C ASN A 50 6.45 13.70 -7.21
N GLY A 51 6.36 13.46 -5.90
CA GLY A 51 5.19 13.80 -5.08
C GLY A 51 4.09 12.73 -5.01
N LEU A 52 4.25 11.58 -5.69
CA LEU A 52 3.34 10.44 -5.52
C LEU A 52 3.46 9.85 -4.11
N LEU A 53 2.32 9.48 -3.53
CA LEU A 53 2.22 8.91 -2.20
C LEU A 53 1.59 7.52 -2.31
N VAL A 54 2.21 6.54 -1.66
CA VAL A 54 1.70 5.16 -1.58
C VAL A 54 1.53 4.81 -0.11
N VAL A 55 0.28 4.56 0.30
CA VAL A 55 -0.04 4.12 1.65
C VAL A 55 0.06 2.60 1.71
N GLY A 56 0.66 2.08 2.78
CA GLY A 56 0.84 0.66 3.01
C GLY A 56 0.73 0.27 4.48
N ILE A 57 0.64 -1.03 4.71
CA ILE A 57 0.52 -1.64 6.03
C ILE A 57 1.91 -2.07 6.51
N ALA A 58 2.30 -1.65 7.72
CA ALA A 58 3.59 -2.04 8.28
C ALA A 58 3.64 -3.55 8.58
N SER A 59 4.84 -4.13 8.60
CA SER A 59 5.05 -5.54 8.90
C SER A 59 4.61 -5.95 10.31
N THR A 60 4.54 -4.99 11.24
CA THR A 60 4.07 -5.18 12.62
C THR A 60 2.55 -5.25 12.73
N HIS A 61 1.82 -4.89 11.67
CA HIS A 61 0.35 -4.82 11.70
C HIS A 61 -0.31 -6.21 11.74
N PRO A 62 -1.33 -6.43 12.59
CA PRO A 62 -2.07 -7.69 12.68
C PRO A 62 -2.63 -8.24 11.35
N ILE A 63 -2.96 -7.38 10.37
CA ILE A 63 -3.43 -7.79 9.04
C ILE A 63 -2.40 -8.69 8.34
N VAL A 64 -1.10 -8.41 8.55
CA VAL A 64 -0.01 -9.16 7.92
C VAL A 64 0.08 -10.58 8.49
N SER A 65 -0.10 -10.74 9.81
CA SER A 65 -0.08 -12.05 10.47
C SER A 65 -1.35 -12.86 10.24
N GLU A 66 -2.53 -12.24 10.35
CA GLU A 66 -3.83 -12.93 10.24
C GLU A 66 -4.29 -13.17 8.80
N LYS A 67 -3.59 -12.58 7.82
CA LYS A 67 -3.91 -12.55 6.39
C LYS A 67 -5.24 -11.84 6.09
N ALA A 68 -5.22 -10.93 5.13
CA ALA A 68 -6.42 -10.28 4.63
C ALA A 68 -7.33 -11.29 3.91
N ALA A 69 -8.61 -11.36 4.31
CA ALA A 69 -9.64 -12.15 3.64
C ALA A 69 -10.47 -11.28 2.68
N LYS A 70 -10.79 -10.05 3.10
CA LYS A 70 -11.61 -9.10 2.32
C LYS A 70 -11.08 -7.68 2.49
N VAL A 71 -11.10 -6.91 1.41
CA VAL A 71 -10.78 -5.47 1.42
C VAL A 71 -11.98 -4.72 0.88
N GLU A 72 -12.52 -3.82 1.69
CA GLU A 72 -13.64 -2.95 1.33
C GLU A 72 -13.17 -1.50 1.29
N THR A 73 -13.13 -0.91 0.10
CA THR A 73 -12.81 0.51 -0.05
C THR A 73 -13.93 1.39 0.50
N SER A 74 -13.56 2.53 1.09
CA SER A 74 -14.53 3.52 1.53
C SER A 74 -15.31 4.08 0.32
N LYS A 75 -16.53 4.55 0.58
CA LYS A 75 -17.42 5.09 -0.45
C LYS A 75 -16.76 6.24 -1.23
N ILE A 76 -16.06 7.13 -0.52
CA ILE A 76 -15.33 8.26 -1.11
C ILE A 76 -14.24 7.80 -2.09
N VAL A 77 -13.51 6.74 -1.75
CA VAL A 77 -12.50 6.16 -2.66
C VAL A 77 -13.15 5.54 -3.90
N LYS A 78 -14.29 4.85 -3.74
CA LYS A 78 -15.02 4.23 -4.85
C LYS A 78 -15.57 5.25 -5.85
N GLU A 79 -16.09 6.37 -5.34
CA GLU A 79 -16.72 7.43 -6.14
C GLU A 79 -15.71 8.39 -6.76
N ASN A 80 -14.43 8.31 -6.37
CA ASN A 80 -13.39 9.17 -6.90
C ASN A 80 -13.05 8.81 -8.36
N HIS A 81 -13.77 9.41 -9.30
CA HIS A 81 -13.52 9.26 -10.73
C HIS A 81 -12.66 10.39 -11.26
N ILE A 82 -11.36 10.13 -11.39
CA ILE A 82 -10.42 11.08 -12.00
C ILE A 82 -9.89 10.50 -13.30
N SER A 83 -10.05 11.27 -14.37
CA SER A 83 -9.52 10.96 -15.69
C SER A 83 -8.80 12.18 -16.28
N GLY A 84 -7.96 11.96 -17.29
CA GLY A 84 -7.28 13.03 -18.02
C GLY A 84 -5.89 13.43 -17.48
N LYS A 85 -5.20 14.28 -18.25
CA LYS A 85 -3.85 14.76 -17.94
C LYS A 85 -3.86 15.62 -16.68
N ARG A 86 -2.81 15.49 -15.86
CA ARG A 86 -2.63 16.18 -14.55
C ARG A 86 -3.63 15.81 -13.46
N LYS A 87 -4.57 14.89 -13.74
CA LYS A 87 -5.51 14.30 -12.77
C LYS A 87 -6.12 15.33 -11.79
N LYS A 88 -6.52 16.50 -12.33
CA LYS A 88 -7.09 17.62 -11.57
C LYS A 88 -8.49 17.24 -11.04
N GLY A 89 -8.83 17.75 -9.85
CA GLY A 89 -10.17 17.59 -9.26
C GLY A 89 -10.37 16.32 -8.44
N GLY A 90 -9.30 15.61 -8.08
CA GLY A 90 -9.41 14.48 -7.17
C GLY A 90 -9.88 14.84 -5.77
N THR A 91 -10.46 13.87 -5.09
CA THR A 91 -10.90 14.05 -3.70
C THR A 91 -9.70 14.25 -2.77
N TRP A 92 -9.79 15.27 -1.91
CA TRP A 92 -8.84 15.50 -0.84
C TRP A 92 -9.14 14.61 0.35
N PHE A 93 -8.11 13.93 0.84
CA PHE A 93 -8.12 13.14 2.06
C PHE A 93 -7.33 13.86 3.14
N ASN A 94 -7.81 13.74 4.38
CA ASN A 94 -7.07 14.18 5.56
C ASN A 94 -6.33 12.99 6.19
N VAL A 95 -5.39 13.27 7.10
CA VAL A 95 -4.60 12.26 7.81
C VAL A 95 -5.45 11.13 8.41
N LYS A 96 -6.65 11.43 8.90
CA LYS A 96 -7.56 10.49 9.58
C LYS A 96 -8.56 9.82 8.63
N SER A 97 -8.66 10.23 7.38
CA SER A 97 -9.63 9.71 6.43
C SER A 97 -9.41 8.22 6.17
N ILE A 98 -10.50 7.45 6.19
CA ILE A 98 -10.46 5.99 5.99
C ILE A 98 -10.43 5.70 4.49
N LEU A 99 -9.41 4.97 4.04
CA LEU A 99 -9.24 4.55 2.66
C LEU A 99 -9.96 3.22 2.40
N CYS A 100 -9.76 2.24 3.27
CA CYS A 100 -10.43 0.95 3.20
C CYS A 100 -10.51 0.28 4.58
N THR A 101 -11.43 -0.67 4.69
CA THR A 101 -11.53 -1.60 5.81
C THR A 101 -11.07 -2.97 5.33
N VAL A 102 -10.16 -3.59 6.07
CA VAL A 102 -9.65 -4.93 5.80
C VAL A 102 -10.21 -5.88 6.85
N THR A 103 -10.89 -6.93 6.40
CA THR A 103 -11.34 -8.03 7.25
C THR A 103 -10.36 -9.19 7.10
N THR A 104 -9.85 -9.72 8.20
CA THR A 104 -8.90 -10.85 8.22
C THR A 104 -9.64 -12.17 8.19
N GLN A 105 -8.90 -13.27 7.98
CA GLN A 105 -9.47 -14.62 8.00
C GLN A 105 -10.06 -15.00 9.37
N SER A 106 -9.56 -14.39 10.45
CA SER A 106 -10.07 -14.54 11.81
C SER A 106 -11.35 -13.74 12.08
N GLY A 107 -11.84 -12.95 11.12
CA GLY A 107 -13.03 -12.11 11.26
C GLY A 107 -12.78 -10.71 11.84
N ASN A 108 -11.55 -10.40 12.25
CA ASN A 108 -11.19 -9.07 12.75
C ASN A 108 -11.22 -8.04 11.62
N SER A 109 -11.65 -6.81 11.92
CA SER A 109 -11.75 -5.73 10.94
C SER A 109 -10.87 -4.54 11.34
N TYR A 110 -10.06 -4.07 10.39
CA TYR A 110 -9.07 -3.01 10.60
C TYR A 110 -9.27 -1.88 9.59
N GLN A 111 -9.16 -0.64 10.05
CA GLN A 111 -9.31 0.54 9.20
C GLN A 111 -7.94 1.06 8.73
N VAL A 112 -7.74 1.07 7.42
CA VAL A 112 -6.58 1.70 6.78
C VAL A 112 -6.90 3.18 6.56
N ARG A 113 -6.03 4.05 7.08
CA ARG A 113 -6.20 5.51 7.04
C ARG A 113 -5.21 6.13 6.06
N CYS A 114 -5.46 7.38 5.68
CA CYS A 114 -4.61 8.06 4.71
C CYS A 114 -3.21 8.36 5.27
N GLY A 115 -3.10 8.73 6.56
CA GLY A 115 -1.83 9.03 7.22
C GLY A 115 -1.17 10.34 6.75
N VAL A 116 -1.73 11.02 5.76
CA VAL A 116 -1.22 12.27 5.18
C VAL A 116 -2.38 13.09 4.61
N ASN A 117 -2.22 14.41 4.52
CA ASN A 117 -3.14 15.25 3.77
C ASN A 117 -2.74 15.19 2.28
N ALA A 118 -3.58 14.60 1.44
CA ALA A 118 -3.26 14.42 0.01
C ALA A 118 -4.51 14.26 -0.86
N GLN A 119 -4.32 14.46 -2.17
CA GLN A 119 -5.34 14.17 -3.17
C GLN A 119 -5.24 12.69 -3.61
N LEU A 120 -6.36 11.98 -3.64
CA LEU A 120 -6.42 10.62 -4.16
C LEU A 120 -6.38 10.67 -5.68
N ILE A 121 -5.36 10.08 -6.30
CA ILE A 121 -5.12 10.22 -7.75
C ILE A 121 -5.34 8.93 -8.54
N GLU A 122 -5.41 7.78 -7.86
CA GLU A 122 -5.65 6.48 -8.48
C GLU A 122 -6.33 5.54 -7.48
N PRO A 123 -7.65 5.33 -7.57
CA PRO A 123 -8.36 4.38 -6.72
C PRO A 123 -8.23 2.92 -7.19
N LYS A 124 -7.34 2.63 -8.17
CA LYS A 124 -7.30 1.33 -8.83
C LYS A 124 -6.30 0.41 -8.15
N TRP A 125 -6.80 -0.65 -7.52
CA TRP A 125 -5.98 -1.74 -7.03
C TRP A 125 -5.41 -2.52 -8.22
N LEU A 126 -4.12 -2.86 -8.16
CA LEU A 126 -3.50 -3.84 -9.06
C LEU A 126 -4.35 -5.13 -9.01
N ARG A 127 -4.95 -5.49 -10.15
CA ARG A 127 -5.66 -6.76 -10.32
C ARG A 127 -4.69 -7.93 -10.37
#